data_AF-A0A0N5BHY9-F1
#
_entry.id   AF-A0A0N5BHY9-F1
#
_cell.length_a   1.000
_cell.length_b   1.000
_cell.length_c   1.000
_cell.angle_alpha   90.00
_cell.angle_beta   90.00
_cell.angle_gamma   90.00
#
_symmetry.space_group_name_H-M   'P 1'
#
loop_
_entity.id
_entity.type
_entity.pdbx_description
1 polymer ?
#
loop_
_entity_poly.entity_id
_entity_poly.type
_entity_poly.pdbx_seq_one_letter_code
_entity_poly.pdbx_strand_id
1 'polypeptide(L)'
;MNASGKGKKLTKGQKQIYDDNMSTIRTYTGISYASVAIYLLVAYFLTSPSTWEWVGFTFAFLLQNIAIGLMCISAKAKKNEKGVVIDAGSDLNDPEAFGEYLLDLIILSSACHVLGAIYSKFYLLLLVIPGYAIYKGSTSFLIPWLTAGSNTPPEEDGGKGKKKQQEKVKYKRY
;
A
#
# COMPACT_ATOMS: atom_id res chain seq x y z
N MET A 1 -24.23 20.77 19.35
CA MET A 1 -23.04 20.56 18.51
C MET A 1 -23.25 19.26 17.75
N ASN A 2 -23.43 19.35 16.43
CA ASN A 2 -23.91 18.26 15.58
C ASN A 2 -22.80 17.27 15.23
N ALA A 3 -23.17 15.99 15.22
CA ALA A 3 -22.31 14.86 14.88
C ALA A 3 -21.80 14.95 13.44
N SER A 4 -20.47 14.89 13.27
CA SER A 4 -19.82 14.72 11.97
C SER A 4 -20.02 13.29 11.49
N GLY A 5 -21.05 13.05 10.68
CA GLY A 5 -21.20 11.81 9.94
C GLY A 5 -20.05 11.66 8.94
N LYS A 6 -19.20 10.65 9.12
CA LYS A 6 -18.25 10.22 8.08
C LYS A 6 -19.06 9.92 6.81
N GLY A 7 -18.91 10.78 5.81
CA GLY A 7 -19.58 10.65 4.53
C GLY A 7 -19.34 9.26 3.93
N LYS A 8 -20.40 8.60 3.50
CA LYS A 8 -20.34 7.29 2.85
C LYS A 8 -19.53 7.46 1.55
N LYS A 9 -18.31 6.93 1.52
CA LYS A 9 -17.41 6.99 0.35
C LYS A 9 -18.16 6.42 -0.86
N LEU A 10 -18.26 7.20 -1.94
CA LEU A 10 -18.84 6.74 -3.21
C LEU A 10 -18.00 5.56 -3.71
N THR A 11 -18.62 4.39 -3.82
CA THR A 11 -17.95 3.17 -4.32
C THR A 11 -17.85 3.25 -5.84
N LYS A 12 -16.62 3.21 -6.37
CA LYS A 12 -16.35 3.11 -7.81
C LYS A 12 -16.96 1.82 -8.39
N GLY A 13 -17.33 1.84 -9.67
CA GLY A 13 -17.81 0.65 -10.37
C GLY A 13 -16.66 -0.32 -10.72
N GLN A 14 -16.95 -1.62 -10.80
CA GLN A 14 -15.93 -2.65 -11.07
C GLN A 14 -15.14 -2.40 -12.36
N LYS A 15 -15.81 -1.99 -13.45
CA LYS A 15 -15.12 -1.64 -14.69
C LYS A 15 -14.15 -0.47 -14.50
N GLN A 16 -14.56 0.56 -13.76
CA GLN A 16 -13.72 1.73 -13.49
C GLN A 16 -12.49 1.35 -12.65
N ILE A 17 -12.67 0.54 -11.60
CA ILE A 17 -11.55 0.05 -10.78
C ILE A 17 -10.55 -0.74 -11.63
N TYR A 18 -11.05 -1.57 -12.56
CA TYR A 18 -10.18 -2.32 -13.47
C TYR A 18 -9.37 -1.39 -14.39
N ASP A 19 -10.04 -0.43 -15.04
CA ASP A 19 -9.38 0.50 -15.96
C ASP A 19 -8.34 1.37 -15.21
N ASP A 20 -8.70 1.86 -14.01
CA ASP A 20 -7.80 2.61 -13.12
C ASP A 20 -6.59 1.74 -12.71
N ASN A 21 -6.82 0.50 -12.27
CA ASN A 21 -5.75 -0.43 -11.88
C ASN A 21 -4.75 -0.69 -13.01
N MET A 22 -5.24 -0.93 -14.24
CA MET A 22 -4.37 -1.17 -15.40
C MET A 22 -3.56 0.08 -15.75
N SER A 23 -4.16 1.27 -15.64
CA SER A 23 -3.45 2.54 -15.82
C SER A 23 -2.38 2.75 -14.75
N THR A 24 -2.69 2.49 -13.48
CA THR A 24 -1.76 2.61 -12.36
C THR A 24 -0.57 1.68 -12.53
N ILE A 25 -0.80 0.39 -12.80
CA ILE A 25 0.29 -0.58 -13.00
C ILE A 25 1.19 -0.12 -14.15
N ARG A 26 0.63 0.30 -15.29
CA ARG A 26 1.42 0.77 -16.43
C ARG A 26 2.26 2.00 -16.09
N THR A 27 1.66 2.97 -15.41
CA THR A 27 2.31 4.22 -15.01
C THR A 27 3.48 3.96 -14.07
N TYR A 28 3.25 3.21 -12.99
CA TYR A 28 4.27 2.93 -11.98
C TYR A 28 5.36 1.98 -12.48
N THR A 29 5.01 1.04 -13.35
CA THR A 29 6.00 0.23 -14.07
C THR A 29 6.88 1.10 -14.97
N GLY A 30 6.27 2.06 -15.69
CA GLY A 30 6.99 3.04 -16.50
C GLY A 30 7.96 3.90 -15.68
N ILE A 31 7.50 4.42 -14.53
CA ILE A 31 8.34 5.19 -13.59
C ILE A 31 9.52 4.34 -13.10
N SER A 32 9.25 3.10 -12.69
CA SER A 32 10.27 2.16 -12.22
C SER A 32 11.38 1.97 -13.26
N TYR A 33 11.05 1.48 -14.46
CA TYR A 33 12.06 1.22 -15.48
C TYR A 33 12.71 2.49 -16.04
N ALA A 34 12.00 3.63 -16.07
CA ALA A 34 12.60 4.92 -16.44
C ALA A 34 13.68 5.33 -15.43
N SER A 35 13.42 5.21 -14.12
CA SER A 35 14.40 5.53 -13.08
C SER A 35 15.63 4.63 -13.13
N VAL A 36 15.44 3.34 -13.42
CA VAL A 36 16.52 2.37 -13.64
C VAL A 36 17.35 2.75 -14.85
N ALA A 37 16.71 3.09 -15.97
CA ALA A 37 17.41 3.51 -17.18
C ALA A 37 18.24 4.77 -16.95
N ILE A 38 17.69 5.77 -16.23
CA ILE A 38 18.42 6.97 -15.85
C ILE A 38 19.67 6.62 -15.03
N TYR A 39 19.53 5.79 -13.99
CA TYR A 39 20.68 5.37 -13.18
C TYR A 39 21.74 4.68 -14.04
N LEU A 40 21.35 3.72 -14.88
CA LEU A 40 22.29 2.98 -15.72
C LEU A 40 23.01 3.88 -16.74
N LEU A 41 22.32 4.87 -17.30
CA LEU A 41 22.94 5.84 -18.21
C LEU A 41 23.96 6.72 -17.47
N VAL A 42 23.64 7.22 -16.27
CA VAL A 42 24.58 8.01 -15.46
C VAL A 42 25.77 7.15 -14.99
N ALA A 43 25.50 5.90 -14.59
CA ALA A 43 26.50 4.90 -14.23
C ALA A 43 27.47 4.61 -15.38
N TYR A 44 26.95 4.54 -16.60
CA TYR A 44 27.76 4.20 -17.77
C TYR A 44 28.55 5.39 -18.33
N PHE A 45 27.94 6.58 -18.41
CA PHE A 45 28.54 7.73 -19.09
C PHE A 45 29.28 8.70 -18.17
N LEU A 46 28.86 8.84 -16.91
CA LEU A 46 29.28 9.95 -16.05
C LEU A 46 30.03 9.52 -14.79
N THR A 47 29.92 8.25 -14.39
CA THR A 47 30.45 7.77 -13.10
C THR A 47 31.10 6.40 -13.23
N SER A 48 31.68 5.90 -12.15
CA SER A 48 32.20 4.53 -12.04
C SER A 48 31.73 3.95 -10.70
N PRO A 49 30.49 3.42 -10.63
CA PRO A 49 29.90 3.04 -9.35
C PRO A 49 30.68 1.92 -8.66
N SER A 50 30.88 2.07 -7.37
CA SER A 50 31.45 1.10 -6.46
C SER A 50 30.52 -0.10 -6.24
N THR A 51 31.06 -1.18 -5.66
CA THR A 51 30.27 -2.36 -5.27
C THR A 51 29.09 -2.00 -4.35
N TRP A 52 29.26 -1.02 -3.45
CA TRP A 52 28.20 -0.59 -2.54
C TRP A 52 27.03 0.07 -3.26
N GLU A 53 27.32 0.88 -4.28
CA GLU A 53 26.30 1.51 -5.12
C GLU A 53 25.52 0.47 -5.94
N TRP A 54 26.21 -0.53 -6.49
CA TRP A 54 25.56 -1.65 -7.17
C TRP A 54 24.67 -2.49 -6.25
N VAL A 55 25.07 -2.70 -4.99
CA VAL A 55 24.24 -3.38 -3.99
C VAL A 55 22.99 -2.56 -3.69
N GLY A 56 23.12 -1.26 -3.43
CA GLY A 56 21.98 -0.36 -3.21
C GLY A 56 21.03 -0.33 -4.40
N PHE A 57 21.57 -0.19 -5.61
CA PHE A 57 20.83 -0.25 -6.86
C PHE A 57 20.06 -1.57 -7.00
N THR A 58 20.74 -2.71 -6.84
CA THR A 58 20.12 -4.03 -7.00
C THR A 58 19.01 -4.24 -5.98
N PHE A 59 19.22 -3.82 -4.74
CA PHE A 59 18.21 -3.93 -3.69
C PHE A 59 16.96 -3.08 -4.00
N ALA A 60 17.13 -1.82 -4.40
CA ALA A 60 16.02 -0.95 -4.82
C ALA A 60 15.26 -1.53 -6.04
N PHE A 61 16.00 -2.06 -7.01
CA PHE A 61 15.40 -2.67 -8.21
C PHE A 61 14.58 -3.92 -7.87
N LEU A 62 15.07 -4.77 -6.96
CA LEU A 62 14.32 -5.94 -6.49
C LEU A 62 13.03 -5.52 -5.77
N LEU A 63 13.08 -4.49 -4.91
CA LEU A 63 11.89 -3.95 -4.23
C LEU A 63 10.83 -3.46 -5.23
N GLN A 64 11.24 -2.74 -6.29
CA GLN A 64 10.32 -2.32 -7.35
C GLN A 64 9.65 -3.50 -8.06
N ASN A 65 10.42 -4.53 -8.44
CA ASN A 65 9.87 -5.70 -9.12
C ASN A 65 8.92 -6.50 -8.22
N ILE A 66 9.25 -6.64 -6.93
CA ILE A 66 8.36 -7.27 -5.95
C ILE A 66 7.07 -6.46 -5.81
N ALA A 67 7.16 -5.13 -5.69
CA ALA A 67 6.00 -4.25 -5.57
C ALA A 67 5.08 -4.34 -6.81
N ILE A 68 5.66 -4.30 -8.01
CA ILE A 68 4.92 -4.47 -9.28
C ILE A 68 4.26 -5.85 -9.34
N GLY A 69 4.97 -6.91 -8.96
CA GLY A 69 4.41 -8.26 -8.89
C GLY A 69 3.21 -8.35 -7.95
N LEU A 70 3.32 -7.77 -6.75
CA LEU A 70 2.23 -7.72 -5.78
C LEU A 70 1.05 -6.89 -6.30
N MET A 71 1.27 -5.75 -6.96
CA MET A 71 0.20 -4.97 -7.59
C MET A 71 -0.56 -5.78 -8.64
N CYS A 72 0.16 -6.49 -9.51
CA CYS A 72 -0.44 -7.34 -10.55
C CYS A 72 -1.27 -8.48 -9.94
N ILE A 73 -0.82 -9.07 -8.83
CA ILE A 73 -1.56 -10.11 -8.11
C ILE A 73 -2.81 -9.52 -7.45
N SER A 74 -2.69 -8.38 -6.76
CA SER A 74 -3.78 -7.73 -6.05
C SER A 74 -4.86 -7.18 -6.98
N ALA A 75 -4.49 -6.69 -8.16
CA ALA A 75 -5.39 -6.14 -9.17
C ALA A 75 -5.85 -7.17 -10.23
N LYS A 76 -5.70 -8.48 -9.94
CA LYS A 76 -6.06 -9.53 -10.89
C LYS A 76 -7.58 -9.58 -11.07
N ALA A 77 -8.04 -9.09 -12.22
CA ALA A 77 -9.47 -9.07 -12.54
C ALA A 77 -10.01 -10.42 -13.03
N LYS A 78 -11.27 -10.70 -12.70
CA LYS A 78 -12.07 -11.79 -13.23
C LYS A 78 -13.09 -11.24 -14.24
N LYS A 79 -13.14 -11.85 -15.42
CA LYS A 79 -14.07 -11.49 -16.50
C LYS A 79 -15.04 -12.65 -16.74
N ASN A 80 -16.26 -12.34 -17.19
CA ASN A 80 -17.21 -13.37 -17.64
C ASN A 80 -16.92 -13.81 -19.09
N GLU A 81 -17.71 -14.77 -19.60
CA GLU A 81 -17.60 -15.29 -20.97
C GLU A 81 -17.75 -14.21 -22.06
N LYS A 82 -18.43 -13.10 -21.75
CA LYS A 82 -18.62 -11.94 -22.63
C LYS A 82 -17.49 -10.90 -22.50
N GLY A 83 -16.45 -11.17 -21.70
CA GLY A 83 -15.33 -10.27 -21.47
C GLY A 83 -15.62 -9.10 -20.51
N VAL A 84 -16.80 -9.07 -19.88
CA VAL A 84 -17.17 -8.04 -18.91
C VAL A 84 -16.51 -8.32 -17.57
N VAL A 85 -15.91 -7.30 -16.97
CA VAL A 85 -15.31 -7.36 -15.63
C VAL A 85 -16.39 -7.60 -14.58
N ILE A 86 -16.31 -8.75 -13.91
CA ILE A 86 -17.20 -9.11 -12.80
C ILE A 86 -16.55 -8.82 -11.44
N ASP A 87 -15.22 -8.83 -11.39
CA ASP A 87 -14.41 -8.48 -10.24
C ASP A 87 -13.11 -7.85 -10.75
N ALA A 88 -12.78 -6.65 -10.29
CA ALA A 88 -11.58 -5.93 -10.68
C ALA A 88 -10.35 -6.26 -9.81
N GLY A 89 -10.53 -7.07 -8.76
CA GLY A 89 -9.55 -7.23 -7.71
C GLY A 89 -9.56 -6.06 -6.73
N SER A 90 -8.47 -5.90 -6.00
CA SER A 90 -8.30 -4.78 -5.05
C SER A 90 -8.07 -3.47 -5.81
N ASP A 91 -8.71 -2.38 -5.37
CA ASP A 91 -8.43 -1.03 -5.90
C ASP A 91 -7.05 -0.59 -5.41
N LEU A 92 -6.09 -0.44 -6.32
CA LEU A 92 -4.72 -0.02 -5.99
C LEU A 92 -4.65 1.44 -5.55
N ASN A 93 -5.64 2.25 -5.96
CA ASN A 93 -5.68 3.69 -5.70
C ASN A 93 -6.57 4.04 -4.50
N ASP A 94 -6.98 3.03 -3.71
CA ASP A 94 -7.69 3.27 -2.46
C ASP A 94 -6.68 3.65 -1.34
N PRO A 95 -6.74 4.88 -0.78
CA PRO A 95 -5.81 5.34 0.26
C PRO A 95 -5.88 4.59 1.59
N GLU A 96 -6.88 3.71 1.78
CA GLU A 96 -6.96 2.86 2.96
C GLU A 96 -6.48 1.42 2.69
N ALA A 97 -6.16 1.11 1.44
CA ALA A 97 -5.82 -0.24 1.00
C ALA A 97 -4.31 -0.49 0.97
N PHE A 98 -3.96 -1.77 0.86
CA PHE A 98 -2.57 -2.22 0.75
C PHE A 98 -1.85 -1.68 -0.51
N GLY A 99 -2.62 -1.33 -1.57
CA GLY A 99 -2.08 -0.83 -2.83
C GLY A 99 -1.23 0.43 -2.69
N GLU A 100 -1.64 1.37 -1.84
CA GLU A 100 -0.90 2.63 -1.61
C GLU A 100 0.54 2.38 -1.16
N TYR A 101 0.77 1.44 -0.23
CA TYR A 101 2.13 1.10 0.22
C TYR A 101 3.00 0.54 -0.90
N LEU A 102 2.42 -0.16 -1.89
CA LEU A 102 3.15 -0.67 -3.05
C LEU A 102 3.52 0.47 -4.01
N LEU A 103 2.62 1.44 -4.19
CA LEU A 103 2.87 2.65 -4.99
C LEU A 103 4.00 3.48 -4.35
N ASP A 104 3.92 3.72 -3.05
CA ASP A 104 4.95 4.46 -2.30
C ASP A 104 6.30 3.77 -2.35
N LEU A 105 6.32 2.44 -2.25
CA LEU A 105 7.54 1.64 -2.35
C LEU A 105 8.23 1.83 -3.71
N ILE A 106 7.46 1.88 -4.81
CA ILE A 106 8.00 2.11 -6.15
C ILE A 106 8.52 3.54 -6.27
N ILE A 107 7.77 4.55 -5.80
CA ILE A 107 8.19 5.95 -5.88
C ILE A 107 9.46 6.19 -5.06
N LEU A 108 9.51 5.68 -3.83
CA LEU A 108 10.68 5.77 -2.97
C LEU A 108 11.91 5.12 -3.61
N SER A 109 11.76 3.91 -4.16
CA SER A 109 12.86 3.20 -4.82
C SER A 109 13.31 3.91 -6.11
N SER A 110 12.36 4.47 -6.87
CA SER A 110 12.66 5.24 -8.09
C SER A 110 13.42 6.54 -7.76
N ALA A 111 13.02 7.22 -6.68
CA ALA A 111 13.76 8.38 -6.18
C ALA A 111 15.18 7.98 -5.73
N CYS A 112 15.35 6.81 -5.11
CA CYS A 112 16.67 6.29 -4.75
C CYS A 112 17.55 6.03 -5.99
N HIS A 113 17.00 5.56 -7.12
CA HIS A 113 17.77 5.45 -8.36
C HIS A 113 18.22 6.82 -8.89
N VAL A 114 17.32 7.78 -9.00
CA VAL A 114 17.67 9.11 -9.54
C VAL A 114 18.66 9.84 -8.63
N LEU A 115 18.41 9.87 -7.33
CA LEU A 115 19.26 10.57 -6.36
C LEU A 115 20.55 9.80 -6.05
N GLY A 116 20.48 8.46 -6.01
CA GLY A 116 21.62 7.58 -5.77
C GLY A 116 22.67 7.65 -6.87
N ALA A 117 22.27 7.97 -8.11
CA ALA A 117 23.20 8.25 -9.21
C ALA A 117 24.06 9.51 -8.99
N ILE A 118 23.61 10.43 -8.12
CA ILE A 118 24.34 11.65 -7.75
C ILE A 118 25.08 11.44 -6.42
N TYR A 119 24.43 10.78 -5.45
CA TYR A 119 25.00 10.53 -4.12
C TYR A 119 24.49 9.22 -3.52
N SER A 120 25.40 8.25 -3.42
CA SER A 120 25.09 6.87 -2.99
C SER A 120 24.42 6.72 -1.63
N LYS A 121 24.58 7.68 -0.71
CA LYS A 121 23.93 7.60 0.61
C LYS A 121 22.41 7.74 0.55
N PHE A 122 21.84 8.18 -0.58
CA PHE A 122 20.39 8.22 -0.75
C PHE A 122 19.73 6.84 -0.68
N TYR A 123 20.48 5.75 -0.89
CA TYR A 123 19.96 4.39 -0.63
C TYR A 123 19.60 4.15 0.85
N LEU A 124 20.11 4.96 1.79
CA LEU A 124 19.68 4.92 3.19
C LEU A 124 18.21 5.34 3.36
N LEU A 125 17.61 6.05 2.41
CA LEU A 125 16.17 6.34 2.42
C LEU A 125 15.32 5.06 2.42
N LEU A 126 15.84 3.95 1.90
CA LEU A 126 15.15 2.66 1.95
C LEU A 126 14.97 2.14 3.39
N LEU A 127 15.74 2.64 4.36
CA LEU A 127 15.54 2.32 5.78
C LEU A 127 14.22 2.88 6.35
N VAL A 128 13.56 3.81 5.63
CA VAL A 128 12.21 4.26 5.97
C VAL A 128 11.22 3.09 5.92
N ILE A 129 11.42 2.11 5.04
CA ILE A 129 10.53 0.95 4.90
C ILE A 129 10.52 0.09 6.18
N PRO A 130 11.66 -0.48 6.66
CA PRO A 130 11.69 -1.21 7.91
C PRO A 130 11.39 -0.31 9.12
N GLY A 131 11.80 0.96 9.10
CA GLY A 131 11.47 1.91 10.16
C GLY A 131 9.97 2.10 10.33
N TYR A 132 9.24 2.30 9.24
CA TYR A 132 7.78 2.42 9.23
C TYR A 132 7.10 1.12 9.63
N ALA A 133 7.59 -0.03 9.16
CA ALA A 133 7.07 -1.34 9.54
C ALA A 133 7.22 -1.60 11.05
N ILE A 134 8.37 -1.26 11.64
CA ILE A 134 8.61 -1.36 13.09
C ILE A 134 7.69 -0.40 13.85
N TYR A 135 7.59 0.87 13.41
CA TYR A 135 6.71 1.85 14.04
C TYR A 135 5.27 1.34 14.07
N LYS A 136 4.72 0.97 12.91
CA LYS A 136 3.34 0.50 12.78
C LYS A 136 3.10 -0.81 13.53
N GLY A 137 4.05 -1.75 13.50
CA GLY A 137 4.00 -2.99 14.26
C GLY A 137 3.98 -2.74 15.77
N SER A 138 4.80 -1.80 16.24
CA SER A 138 4.88 -1.45 17.66
C SER A 138 3.58 -0.80 18.16
N THR A 139 2.99 0.12 17.38
CA THR A 139 1.75 0.78 17.77
C THR A 139 0.53 -0.12 17.65
N SER A 140 0.55 -1.12 16.76
CA SER A 140 -0.61 -2.01 16.51
C SER A 140 -0.64 -3.24 17.40
N PHE A 141 0.53 -3.75 17.84
CA PHE A 141 0.62 -4.98 18.62
C PHE A 141 1.24 -4.76 20.01
N LEU A 142 2.39 -4.07 20.09
CA LEU A 142 3.14 -3.96 21.34
C LEU A 142 2.46 -3.01 22.33
N ILE A 143 2.04 -1.83 21.89
CA ILE A 143 1.39 -0.84 22.76
C ILE A 143 0.05 -1.38 23.30
N PRO A 144 -0.87 -1.93 22.47
CA PRO A 144 -2.11 -2.51 22.98
C PRO A 144 -1.88 -3.69 23.92
N TRP A 145 -0.87 -4.55 23.67
CA TRP A 145 -0.56 -5.68 24.54
C TRP A 145 0.01 -5.23 25.90
N LEU A 146 0.91 -4.24 25.92
CA LEU A 146 1.46 -3.67 27.15
C LEU A 146 0.42 -2.88 27.96
N THR A 147 -0.49 -2.18 27.29
CA THR A 147 -1.55 -1.37 27.93
C THR A 147 -2.81 -2.16 28.26
N ALA A 148 -2.95 -3.39 27.76
CA ALA A 148 -4.06 -4.28 28.11
C ALA A 148 -4.09 -4.66 29.60
N GLY A 149 -2.96 -4.58 30.30
CA GLY A 149 -2.87 -4.87 31.74
C GLY A 149 -3.16 -3.67 32.67
N SER A 150 -3.26 -2.44 32.14
CA SER A 150 -3.42 -1.22 32.95
C SER A 150 -4.82 -0.60 32.90
N ASN A 151 -5.78 -1.22 32.20
CA ASN A 151 -7.15 -0.74 32.14
C ASN A 151 -8.08 -1.64 32.97
N THR A 152 -8.15 -1.39 34.27
CA THR A 152 -9.47 -1.47 34.94
C THR A 152 -10.35 -0.45 34.21
N PRO A 153 -11.46 -0.85 33.57
CA PRO A 153 -12.24 0.09 32.77
C PRO A 153 -12.89 1.12 33.69
N PRO A 154 -12.78 2.44 33.42
CA PRO A 154 -13.82 3.34 33.84
C PRO A 154 -15.08 2.94 33.05
N GLU A 155 -16.14 2.55 33.75
CA GLU A 155 -17.47 2.55 33.18
C GLU A 155 -17.78 3.96 32.67
N GLU A 156 -17.76 4.17 31.37
CA GLU A 156 -18.61 5.18 30.75
C GLU A 156 -19.44 4.57 29.61
N ASP A 157 -20.72 4.67 29.89
CA ASP A 157 -21.93 4.40 29.14
C ASP A 157 -21.84 4.62 27.61
N GLY A 158 -22.21 3.58 26.87
CA GLY A 158 -22.38 3.62 25.42
C GLY A 158 -23.12 2.40 24.88
N GLY A 159 -23.91 1.73 25.73
CA GLY A 159 -24.76 0.63 25.34
C GLY A 159 -25.93 1.11 24.51
N LYS A 160 -25.84 1.07 23.18
CA LYS A 160 -27.05 1.15 22.31
C LYS A 160 -26.93 0.54 20.90
N GLY A 161 -25.77 0.03 20.49
CA GLY A 161 -25.59 -0.52 19.13
C GLY A 161 -25.75 -2.05 18.99
N LYS A 162 -25.34 -2.83 20.00
CA LYS A 162 -25.15 -4.30 19.83
C LYS A 162 -26.29 -5.18 20.33
N LYS A 163 -27.26 -4.66 21.12
CA LYS A 163 -28.40 -5.47 21.63
C LYS A 163 -29.58 -5.59 20.65
N LYS A 164 -29.77 -4.63 19.72
CA LYS A 164 -30.95 -4.62 18.82
C LYS A 164 -30.91 -5.64 17.66
N GLN A 165 -29.74 -6.22 17.36
CA GLN A 165 -29.62 -7.21 16.27
C GLN A 165 -29.90 -8.64 16.73
N GLN A 166 -29.66 -8.96 18.01
CA GLN A 166 -29.95 -10.30 18.55
C GLN A 166 -31.43 -10.47 18.91
N GLU A 167 -32.14 -9.39 19.25
CA GLU A 167 -33.56 -9.46 19.60
C GLU A 167 -34.46 -9.66 18.36
N LYS A 168 -34.09 -9.11 17.20
CA LYS A 168 -34.87 -9.27 15.95
C LYS A 168 -34.80 -10.68 15.35
N VAL A 169 -33.77 -11.47 15.67
CA VAL A 169 -33.64 -12.84 15.17
C VAL A 169 -34.50 -13.83 15.96
N LYS A 170 -34.90 -13.49 17.19
CA LYS A 170 -35.74 -14.38 18.03
C LYS A 170 -37.24 -14.32 17.75
N TYR A 171 -37.76 -13.32 17.04
CA TYR A 171 -39.21 -13.13 16.81
C TYR A 171 -39.70 -13.50 15.40
N LYS A 172 -39.01 -14.43 14.70
CA LYS A 172 -39.48 -14.92 13.38
C LYS A 172 -39.48 -16.44 13.22
N ARG A 173 -39.88 -17.13 14.28
CA ARG A 173 -40.42 -18.49 14.20
C ARG A 173 -41.75 -18.52 14.94
N TYR A 174 -42.84 -18.30 14.21
CA TYR A 174 -44.10 -19.05 14.25
C TYR A 174 -44.79 -18.80 12.91
#